data_AF-A0A849U9F1-F1
#
_entry.id   AF-A0A849U9F1-F1
#
_cell.length_a   1.000
_cell.length_b   1.000
_cell.length_c   1.000
_cell.angle_alpha   90.00
_cell.angle_beta   90.00
_cell.angle_gamma   90.00
#
_symmetry.space_group_name_H-M   'P 1'
#
loop_
_entity.id
_entity.type
_entity.pdbx_description
1 polymer ?
#
loop_
_entity_poly.entity_id
_entity_poly.type
_entity_poly.pdbx_seq_one_letter_code
_entity_poly.pdbx_strand_id
1 'polypeptide(L)'
;MNKYKMIAVAVSVMIFCSSCYTRVKENPLKSLTVNECVENRRNSSVFNSKKSTTLLDFECQQILMLDTRYRRFDELNFRVGNRQTAVEDQEYFDDEAWLLITEWIRKEYYEDLLSPEEEVNRAKFLNDSQNKNGDQSVLREYEPRLLPVSPYLMNYSYLEKADLGIEDMWRKYRDDKTMHRKLSVIMEIVSKEKQRKDIFNNGGREYQ
;
A
#
# COMPACT_ATOMS: atom_id res chain seq x y z
N MET A 1 5.28 -62.06 7.58
CA MET A 1 4.57 -60.77 7.37
C MET A 1 5.53 -59.78 6.72
N ASN A 2 5.20 -59.34 5.51
CA ASN A 2 6.12 -58.70 4.56
C ASN A 2 6.58 -57.30 5.01
N LYS A 3 7.90 -57.09 5.06
CA LYS A 3 8.57 -55.79 5.27
C LYS A 3 8.03 -54.67 4.35
N TYR A 4 7.54 -55.03 3.17
CA TYR A 4 6.93 -54.11 2.20
C TYR A 4 5.60 -53.48 2.64
N LYS A 5 4.84 -54.12 3.53
CA LYS A 5 3.59 -53.53 4.07
C LYS A 5 3.87 -52.46 5.13
N MET A 6 4.96 -52.57 5.90
CA MET A 6 5.34 -51.55 6.87
C MET A 6 5.88 -50.28 6.19
N ILE A 7 6.62 -50.41 5.09
CA ILE A 7 7.15 -49.26 4.34
C ILE A 7 6.00 -48.49 3.68
N ALA A 8 5.01 -49.18 3.13
CA ALA A 8 3.85 -48.53 2.50
C ALA A 8 2.99 -47.72 3.51
N VAL A 9 2.89 -48.17 4.76
CA VAL A 9 2.18 -47.44 5.84
C VAL A 9 3.00 -46.27 6.37
N ALA A 10 4.33 -46.41 6.44
CA ALA A 10 5.20 -45.31 6.88
C ALA A 10 5.25 -44.16 5.85
N VAL A 11 5.21 -44.47 4.56
CA VAL A 11 5.20 -43.47 3.47
C VAL A 11 3.83 -42.78 3.35
N SER A 12 2.73 -43.48 3.57
CA SER A 12 1.40 -42.85 3.54
C SER A 12 1.13 -41.93 4.75
N VAL A 13 1.71 -42.20 5.92
CA VAL A 13 1.64 -41.28 7.08
C VAL A 13 2.51 -40.04 6.89
N MET A 14 3.68 -40.15 6.23
CA MET A 14 4.52 -38.97 5.96
C MET A 14 3.97 -38.04 4.87
N ILE A 15 3.16 -38.54 3.92
CA ILE A 15 2.52 -37.70 2.90
C ILE A 15 1.30 -36.96 3.46
N PHE A 16 0.66 -37.46 4.53
CA PHE A 16 -0.48 -36.78 5.17
C PHE A 16 -0.11 -35.63 6.13
N CYS A 17 1.17 -35.48 6.49
CA CYS A 17 1.65 -34.34 7.29
C CYS A 17 2.18 -33.16 6.45
N SER A 18 2.29 -33.30 5.13
CA SER A 18 2.74 -32.22 4.23
C SER A 18 1.63 -31.22 3.88
N SER A 19 0.38 -31.54 4.20
CA SER A 19 -0.80 -30.72 3.92
C SER A 19 -1.32 -29.95 5.14
N CYS A 20 -0.50 -29.80 6.19
CA CYS A 20 -0.71 -28.75 7.19
C CYS A 20 -0.39 -27.39 6.54
N TYR A 21 -1.29 -26.95 5.64
CA TYR A 21 -1.47 -25.57 5.27
C TYR A 21 -1.55 -24.76 6.57
N THR A 22 -0.47 -24.08 6.93
CA THR A 22 -0.57 -22.90 7.77
C THR A 22 -1.26 -21.84 6.92
N ARG A 23 -2.60 -21.92 6.81
CA ARG A 23 -3.38 -20.70 6.65
C ARG A 23 -3.00 -19.85 7.85
N VAL A 24 -2.15 -18.84 7.64
CA VAL A 24 -1.98 -17.78 8.62
C VAL A 24 -3.39 -17.28 8.87
N LYS A 25 -3.94 -17.60 10.04
CA LYS A 25 -5.32 -17.30 10.38
C LYS A 25 -5.37 -15.78 10.52
N GLU A 26 -5.85 -15.10 9.48
CA GLU A 26 -5.95 -13.64 9.49
C GLU A 26 -6.66 -13.18 10.76
N ASN A 27 -6.07 -12.21 11.44
CA ASN A 27 -6.64 -11.68 12.66
C ASN A 27 -8.00 -11.04 12.33
N PRO A 28 -9.13 -11.54 12.86
CA PRO A 28 -10.46 -11.07 12.48
C PRO A 28 -10.68 -9.60 12.82
N LEU A 29 -10.04 -9.09 13.89
CA LEU A 29 -10.11 -7.66 14.25
C LEU A 29 -9.39 -6.79 13.21
N LYS A 30 -8.24 -7.26 12.71
CA LYS A 30 -7.47 -6.58 11.67
C LYS A 30 -8.28 -6.47 10.38
N SER A 31 -8.91 -7.56 9.95
CA SER A 31 -9.80 -7.57 8.78
C SER A 31 -10.98 -6.62 8.95
N LEU A 32 -11.59 -6.58 10.13
CA LEU A 32 -12.71 -5.68 10.43
C LEU A 32 -12.29 -4.20 10.34
N THR A 33 -11.12 -3.83 10.88
CA THR A 33 -10.59 -2.46 10.77
C THR A 33 -10.28 -2.06 9.32
N VAL A 34 -9.78 -3.00 8.48
CA VAL A 34 -9.59 -2.71 7.05
C VAL A 34 -10.93 -2.45 6.37
N ASN A 35 -11.95 -3.28 6.63
CA ASN A 35 -13.28 -3.11 6.05
C ASN A 35 -13.91 -1.76 6.44
N GLU A 36 -13.79 -1.36 7.72
CA GLU A 36 -14.24 -0.04 8.17
C GLU A 36 -13.51 1.09 7.43
N CYS A 37 -12.20 0.98 7.24
CA CYS A 37 -11.44 1.94 6.43
C CYS A 37 -11.95 1.99 4.99
N VAL A 38 -12.21 0.83 4.36
CA VAL A 38 -12.70 0.74 2.98
C VAL A 38 -14.06 1.43 2.84
N GLU A 39 -14.99 1.18 3.76
CA GLU A 39 -16.31 1.82 3.76
C GLU A 39 -16.20 3.33 3.93
N ASN A 40 -15.42 3.79 4.91
CA ASN A 40 -15.20 5.21 5.15
C ASN A 40 -14.56 5.90 3.94
N ARG A 41 -13.51 5.30 3.36
CA ARG A 41 -12.80 5.85 2.21
C ARG A 41 -13.69 5.86 0.97
N ARG A 42 -14.47 4.80 0.72
CA ARG A 42 -15.46 4.76 -0.38
C ARG A 42 -16.47 5.90 -0.29
N ASN A 43 -16.92 6.23 0.92
CA ASN A 43 -17.94 7.25 1.16
C ASN A 43 -17.38 8.68 1.25
N SER A 44 -16.05 8.84 1.32
CA SER A 44 -15.40 10.14 1.48
C SER A 44 -15.48 11.05 0.25
N SER A 45 -15.58 10.48 -0.96
CA SER A 45 -15.64 11.27 -2.20
C SER A 45 -16.20 10.46 -3.38
N VAL A 46 -16.71 11.17 -4.40
CA VAL A 46 -17.12 10.56 -5.68
C VAL A 46 -15.92 9.91 -6.41
N PHE A 47 -14.72 10.43 -6.19
CA PHE A 47 -13.49 9.85 -6.72
C PHE A 47 -13.23 8.46 -6.12
N ASN A 48 -13.25 8.35 -4.78
CA ASN A 48 -13.03 7.08 -4.10
C ASN A 48 -14.19 6.09 -4.30
N SER A 49 -15.43 6.56 -4.49
CA SER A 49 -16.58 5.67 -4.72
C SER A 49 -16.51 4.89 -6.03
N LYS A 50 -15.77 5.41 -7.02
CA LYS A 50 -15.53 4.76 -8.33
C LYS A 50 -14.43 3.71 -8.30
N LYS A 51 -13.58 3.69 -7.27
CA LYS A 51 -12.50 2.70 -7.14
C LYS A 51 -13.05 1.30 -6.88
N SER A 52 -12.34 0.30 -7.37
CA SER A 52 -12.63 -1.10 -7.06
C SER A 52 -12.46 -1.36 -5.56
N THR A 53 -13.28 -2.27 -4.99
CA THR A 53 -13.15 -2.65 -3.58
C THR A 53 -11.77 -3.19 -3.26
N THR A 54 -11.19 -3.95 -4.20
CA THR A 54 -9.84 -4.50 -4.08
C THR A 54 -8.79 -3.39 -4.02
N LEU A 55 -8.88 -2.35 -4.85
CA LEU A 55 -7.97 -1.23 -4.75
C LEU A 55 -8.09 -0.52 -3.40
N LEU A 56 -9.31 -0.19 -2.96
CA LEU A 56 -9.54 0.46 -1.68
C LEU A 56 -9.01 -0.36 -0.50
N ASP A 57 -9.16 -1.69 -0.55
CA ASP A 57 -8.60 -2.59 0.45
C ASP A 57 -7.08 -2.44 0.54
N PHE A 58 -6.37 -2.49 -0.59
CA PHE A 58 -4.92 -2.25 -0.64
C PHE A 58 -4.51 -0.87 -0.13
N GLU A 59 -5.24 0.19 -0.50
CA GLU A 59 -4.95 1.52 0.00
C GLU A 59 -5.12 1.58 1.52
N CYS A 60 -6.19 1.00 2.04
CA CYS A 60 -6.48 0.96 3.47
C CYS A 60 -5.45 0.14 4.25
N GLN A 61 -5.01 -1.00 3.74
CA GLN A 61 -3.93 -1.77 4.36
C GLN A 61 -2.65 -0.93 4.48
N GLN A 62 -2.28 -0.18 3.43
CA GLN A 62 -1.11 0.71 3.46
C GLN A 62 -1.28 1.88 4.44
N ILE A 63 -2.43 2.56 4.41
CA ILE A 63 -2.71 3.70 5.31
C ILE A 63 -2.69 3.24 6.77
N LEU A 64 -3.33 2.10 7.07
CA LEU A 64 -3.42 1.56 8.42
C LEU A 64 -2.06 1.06 8.95
N MET A 65 -1.03 0.88 8.12
CA MET A 65 0.34 0.68 8.61
C MET A 65 0.87 1.87 9.43
N LEU A 66 0.27 3.05 9.28
CA LEU A 66 0.58 4.22 10.10
C LEU A 66 -0.21 4.25 11.41
N ASP A 67 -1.30 3.48 11.53
CA ASP A 67 -2.09 3.40 12.76
C ASP A 67 -1.42 2.43 13.75
N THR A 68 -0.99 2.97 14.88
CA THR A 68 -0.38 2.20 15.96
C THR A 68 -1.31 1.10 16.49
N ARG A 69 -2.60 1.38 16.64
CA ARG A 69 -3.60 0.41 17.13
C ARG A 69 -3.73 -0.75 16.17
N TYR A 70 -3.79 -0.45 14.87
CA TYR A 70 -3.85 -1.46 13.83
C TYR A 70 -2.61 -2.38 13.86
N ARG A 71 -1.42 -1.79 13.94
CA ARG A 71 -0.17 -2.58 14.00
C ARG A 71 -0.02 -3.43 15.27
N ARG A 72 -0.62 -2.99 16.38
CA ARG A 72 -0.63 -3.75 17.64
C ARG A 72 -1.46 -5.03 17.60
N PHE A 73 -2.24 -5.26 16.56
CA PHE A 73 -2.88 -6.57 16.34
C PHE A 73 -1.87 -7.69 16.10
N ASP A 74 -0.68 -7.37 15.56
CA ASP A 74 0.40 -8.35 15.31
C ASP A 74 1.63 -8.07 16.19
N GLU A 75 1.92 -6.81 16.50
CA GLU A 75 3.09 -6.38 17.26
C GLU A 75 2.68 -5.54 18.49
N LEU A 76 2.43 -6.19 19.62
CA LEU A 76 1.92 -5.52 20.84
C LEU A 76 2.75 -4.31 21.30
N ASN A 77 4.07 -4.33 21.08
CA ASN A 77 4.99 -3.27 21.48
C ASN A 77 5.34 -2.30 20.36
N PHE A 78 4.59 -2.29 19.25
CA PHE A 78 4.84 -1.39 18.14
C PHE A 78 4.80 0.09 18.57
N ARG A 79 5.77 0.85 18.06
CA ARG A 79 5.90 2.29 18.20
C ARG A 79 6.17 2.89 16.83
N VAL A 80 5.49 3.99 16.52
CA VAL A 80 5.73 4.76 15.28
C VAL A 80 7.19 5.21 15.27
N GLY A 81 7.88 4.93 14.17
CA GLY A 81 9.25 5.39 13.99
C GLY A 81 9.29 6.90 13.77
N ASN A 82 10.36 7.56 14.20
CA ASN A 82 10.47 9.03 14.11
C ASN A 82 10.39 9.59 12.67
N ARG A 83 10.60 8.74 11.65
CA ARG A 83 10.51 9.05 10.22
C ARG A 83 9.07 9.03 9.66
N GLN A 84 8.10 8.59 10.46
CA GLN A 84 6.71 8.44 10.06
C GLN A 84 5.84 9.46 10.80
N THR A 85 4.86 10.01 10.09
CA THR A 85 3.84 10.89 10.68
C THR A 85 2.65 10.04 11.07
N ALA A 86 2.34 10.04 12.38
CA ALA A 86 1.23 9.29 12.94
C ALA A 86 -0.11 9.79 12.38
N VAL A 87 -1.12 8.93 12.31
CA VAL A 87 -2.42 9.24 11.65
C VAL A 87 -3.08 10.48 12.24
N GLU A 88 -2.98 10.66 13.56
CA GLU A 88 -3.50 11.81 14.30
C GLU A 88 -2.82 13.15 13.96
N ASP A 89 -1.59 13.11 13.45
CA ASP A 89 -0.80 14.29 13.07
C ASP A 89 -0.89 14.61 11.56
N GLN A 90 -1.67 13.82 10.80
CA GLN A 90 -1.80 14.00 9.36
C GLN A 90 -2.77 15.12 9.03
N GLU A 91 -2.30 16.09 8.26
CA GLU A 91 -3.12 17.09 7.62
C GLU A 91 -3.91 16.48 6.46
N TYR A 92 -5.15 16.94 6.29
CA TYR A 92 -6.00 16.55 5.18
C TYR A 92 -5.41 17.02 3.85
N PHE A 93 -5.48 16.16 2.83
CA PHE A 93 -5.18 16.49 1.44
C PHE A 93 -6.26 15.92 0.52
N ASP A 94 -6.38 16.50 -0.68
CA ASP A 94 -7.35 16.07 -1.68
C ASP A 94 -6.82 14.84 -2.45
N ASP A 95 -7.51 13.70 -2.32
CA ASP A 95 -7.09 12.43 -2.93
C ASP A 95 -6.99 12.49 -4.46
N GLU A 96 -7.83 13.29 -5.11
CA GLU A 96 -7.84 13.42 -6.57
C GLU A 96 -6.65 14.23 -7.07
N ALA A 97 -6.36 15.37 -6.43
CA ALA A 97 -5.15 16.13 -6.70
C ALA A 97 -3.88 15.30 -6.40
N TRP A 98 -3.89 14.51 -5.32
CA TRP A 98 -2.79 13.58 -5.02
C TRP A 98 -2.63 12.49 -6.09
N LEU A 99 -3.73 11.95 -6.61
CA LEU A 99 -3.68 10.99 -7.72
C LEU A 99 -3.00 11.61 -8.94
N LEU A 100 -3.31 12.86 -9.29
CA LEU A 100 -2.68 13.52 -10.45
C LEU A 100 -1.16 13.59 -10.32
N ILE A 101 -0.66 13.88 -9.11
CA ILE A 101 0.78 13.93 -8.82
C ILE A 101 1.40 12.54 -8.92
N THR A 102 0.78 11.54 -8.27
CA THR A 102 1.31 10.17 -8.32
C THR A 102 1.26 9.59 -9.74
N GLU A 103 0.21 9.84 -10.52
CA GLU A 103 0.15 9.45 -11.93
C GLU A 103 1.19 10.17 -12.79
N TRP A 104 1.52 11.43 -12.48
CA TRP A 104 2.61 12.14 -13.14
C TRP A 104 3.95 11.48 -12.82
N ILE A 105 4.25 11.19 -11.54
CA ILE A 105 5.47 10.48 -11.13
C ILE A 105 5.58 9.14 -11.84
N ARG A 106 4.47 8.39 -11.91
CA ARG A 106 4.41 7.10 -12.60
C ARG A 106 4.80 7.25 -14.06
N LYS A 107 4.17 8.17 -14.78
CA LYS A 107 4.40 8.37 -16.21
C LYS A 107 5.80 8.87 -16.52
N GLU A 108 6.38 9.70 -15.66
CA GLU A 108 7.69 10.33 -15.91
C GLU A 108 8.86 9.41 -15.51
N TYR A 109 8.72 8.64 -14.43
CA TYR A 109 9.84 7.89 -13.84
C TYR A 109 9.67 6.37 -13.85
N TYR A 110 8.46 5.88 -14.13
CA TYR A 110 8.10 4.47 -14.00
C TYR A 110 7.12 4.05 -15.12
N GLU A 111 7.49 4.33 -16.36
CA GLU A 111 6.64 4.08 -17.55
C GLU A 111 6.14 2.64 -17.66
N ASP A 112 6.93 1.67 -17.19
CA ASP A 112 6.58 0.25 -17.19
C ASP A 112 5.49 -0.12 -16.17
N LEU A 113 5.17 0.76 -15.21
CA LEU A 113 4.15 0.50 -14.19
C LEU A 113 2.77 0.90 -14.71
N LEU A 114 1.79 0.02 -14.55
CA LEU A 114 0.41 0.32 -14.90
C LEU A 114 -0.22 1.28 -13.88
N SER A 115 -1.34 1.92 -14.26
CA SER A 115 -2.12 2.67 -13.27
C SER A 115 -2.66 1.76 -12.17
N PRO A 116 -3.04 2.30 -10.99
CA PRO A 116 -3.45 1.47 -9.87
C PRO A 116 -4.57 0.46 -10.15
N GLU A 117 -5.61 0.87 -10.87
CA GLU A 117 -6.71 -0.03 -11.24
C GLU A 117 -6.29 -1.06 -12.29
N GLU A 118 -5.39 -0.70 -13.22
CA GLU A 118 -4.86 -1.63 -14.22
C GLU A 118 -3.98 -2.71 -13.58
N GLU A 119 -3.15 -2.36 -12.58
CA GLU A 119 -2.39 -3.36 -11.81
C GLU A 119 -3.32 -4.32 -11.07
N VAL A 120 -4.38 -3.81 -10.43
CA VAL A 120 -5.39 -4.64 -9.75
C VAL A 120 -6.04 -5.61 -10.75
N ASN A 121 -6.45 -5.11 -11.91
CA ASN A 121 -7.07 -5.92 -12.96
C ASN A 121 -6.10 -6.99 -13.51
N ARG A 122 -4.84 -6.61 -13.73
CA ARG A 122 -3.78 -7.53 -14.17
C ARG A 122 -3.53 -8.62 -13.13
N ALA A 123 -3.41 -8.26 -11.85
CA ALA A 123 -3.21 -9.21 -10.76
C ALA A 123 -4.38 -10.20 -10.67
N LYS A 124 -5.61 -9.69 -10.74
CA LYS A 124 -6.82 -10.53 -10.74
C LYS A 124 -6.83 -11.51 -11.91
N PHE A 125 -6.54 -11.04 -13.13
CA PHE A 125 -6.48 -11.89 -14.31
C PHE A 125 -5.45 -13.02 -14.18
N LEU A 126 -4.26 -12.72 -13.66
CA LEU A 126 -3.21 -13.72 -13.43
C LEU A 126 -3.65 -14.78 -12.42
N ASN A 127 -4.23 -14.35 -11.30
CA ASN A 127 -4.74 -15.26 -10.26
C ASN A 127 -5.86 -16.17 -10.79
N ASP A 128 -6.80 -15.61 -11.58
CA ASP A 128 -7.87 -16.39 -12.21
C ASP A 128 -7.30 -17.44 -13.19
N SER A 129 -6.27 -17.07 -13.96
CA SER A 129 -5.61 -17.99 -14.89
C SER A 129 -4.86 -19.12 -14.18
N GLN A 130 -4.22 -18.85 -13.03
CA GLN A 130 -3.51 -19.86 -12.26
C GLN A 130 -4.47 -20.81 -11.55
N ASN A 131 -5.54 -20.28 -10.96
CA ASN A 131 -6.60 -21.08 -10.35
C ASN A 131 -7.23 -22.07 -11.35
N LYS A 132 -7.46 -21.65 -12.59
CA LYS A 132 -7.94 -22.54 -13.67
C LYS A 132 -7.00 -23.70 -13.97
N ASN A 133 -5.69 -23.50 -13.80
CA ASN A 133 -4.67 -24.51 -14.05
C ASN A 133 -4.38 -25.39 -12.83
N GLY A 134 -5.10 -25.21 -11.70
CA GLY A 134 -4.89 -25.95 -10.46
C GLY A 134 -3.55 -25.67 -9.78
N ASP A 135 -2.80 -24.67 -10.27
CA ASP A 135 -1.52 -24.25 -9.72
C ASP A 135 -1.76 -23.23 -8.60
N GLN A 136 -1.67 -23.71 -7.36
CA GLN A 136 -1.73 -22.88 -6.14
C GLN A 136 -0.34 -22.53 -5.59
N SER A 137 0.74 -22.94 -6.26
CA SER A 137 2.12 -22.81 -5.75
C SER A 137 2.65 -21.38 -5.80
N VAL A 138 2.08 -20.55 -6.67
CA VAL A 138 2.41 -19.13 -6.82
C VAL A 138 1.11 -18.35 -6.98
N LEU A 139 0.19 -18.45 -6.02
CA LEU A 139 -0.77 -17.35 -5.86
C LEU A 139 0.10 -16.13 -5.55
N ARG A 140 0.28 -15.27 -6.54
CA ARG A 140 0.88 -13.96 -6.29
C ARG A 140 -0.16 -13.23 -5.48
N GLU A 141 -0.05 -13.31 -4.16
CA GLU A 141 -0.87 -12.61 -3.18
C GLU A 141 -0.58 -11.09 -3.22
N TYR A 142 -0.53 -10.54 -4.43
CA TYR A 142 -0.65 -9.13 -4.78
C TYR A 142 0.66 -8.32 -4.72
N GLU A 143 1.25 -8.05 -5.89
CA GLU A 143 2.23 -6.98 -6.09
C GLU A 143 1.65 -5.84 -6.96
N PRO A 144 0.58 -5.14 -6.54
CA PRO A 144 0.29 -3.87 -7.16
C PRO A 144 1.42 -2.93 -6.70
N ARG A 145 2.36 -2.63 -7.61
CA ARG A 145 3.45 -1.65 -7.39
C ARG A 145 2.86 -0.25 -7.40
N LEU A 146 1.98 0.01 -6.43
CA LEU A 146 1.27 1.28 -6.34
C LEU A 146 2.21 2.30 -5.72
N LEU A 147 2.29 3.45 -6.37
CA LEU A 147 2.87 4.61 -5.72
C LEU A 147 2.09 4.90 -4.43
N PRO A 148 2.75 5.47 -3.42
CA PRO A 148 2.16 5.58 -2.09
C PRO A 148 0.85 6.36 -2.13
N VAL A 149 -0.19 5.75 -1.56
CA VAL A 149 -1.57 6.26 -1.54
C VAL A 149 -1.73 7.55 -0.72
N SER A 150 -0.67 7.94 -0.02
CA SER A 150 -0.57 9.12 0.81
C SER A 150 0.86 9.68 0.78
N PRO A 151 1.05 11.02 0.81
CA PRO A 151 2.39 11.63 0.90
C PRO A 151 3.16 11.19 2.15
N TYR A 152 2.46 10.89 3.25
CA TYR A 152 3.08 10.45 4.51
C TYR A 152 3.79 9.08 4.37
N LEU A 153 3.30 8.24 3.46
CA LEU A 153 3.88 6.92 3.16
C LEU A 153 5.07 6.99 2.19
N MET A 154 5.29 8.12 1.51
CA MET A 154 6.39 8.26 0.56
C MET A 154 7.74 8.32 1.26
N ASN A 155 8.75 7.66 0.68
CA ASN A 155 10.14 7.89 1.06
C ASN A 155 10.63 9.23 0.49
N TYR A 156 11.81 9.66 0.94
CA TYR A 156 12.39 10.94 0.53
C TYR A 156 12.52 11.11 -0.99
N SER A 157 13.00 10.08 -1.70
CA SER A 157 13.17 10.15 -3.17
C SER A 157 11.84 10.23 -3.93
N TYR A 158 10.76 9.64 -3.43
CA TYR A 158 9.42 9.82 -4.01
C TYR A 158 8.85 11.21 -3.71
N LEU A 159 9.13 11.76 -2.53
CA LEU A 159 8.72 13.13 -2.18
C LEU A 159 9.43 14.19 -3.04
N GLU A 160 10.69 13.98 -3.41
CA GLU A 160 11.38 14.85 -4.38
C GLU A 160 10.69 14.83 -5.75
N LYS A 161 10.27 13.66 -6.22
CA LYS A 161 9.50 13.56 -7.48
C LYS A 161 8.11 14.19 -7.35
N ALA A 162 7.47 14.07 -6.18
CA ALA A 162 6.19 14.70 -5.92
C ALA A 162 6.27 16.22 -5.99
N ASP A 163 7.35 16.82 -5.46
CA ASP A 163 7.65 18.25 -5.55
C ASP A 163 7.65 18.74 -7.02
N LEU A 164 8.40 18.04 -7.89
CA LEU A 164 8.43 18.32 -9.33
C LEU A 164 7.07 18.13 -10.01
N GLY A 165 6.33 17.09 -9.61
CA GLY A 165 4.99 16.83 -10.12
C GLY A 165 4.00 17.93 -9.73
N ILE A 166 4.08 18.47 -8.51
CA ILE A 166 3.25 19.59 -8.06
C ILE A 166 3.53 20.84 -8.89
N GLU A 167 4.80 21.16 -9.15
CA GLU A 167 5.18 22.29 -10.00
C GLU A 167 4.66 22.15 -11.44
N ASP A 168 4.69 20.95 -12.01
CA ASP A 168 4.10 20.67 -13.32
C ASP A 168 2.58 20.82 -13.29
N MET A 169 1.90 20.27 -12.28
CA MET A 169 0.46 20.42 -12.12
C MET A 169 0.05 21.89 -11.94
N TRP A 170 0.80 22.71 -11.19
CA TRP A 170 0.56 24.16 -11.10
C TRP A 170 0.67 24.87 -12.44
N ARG A 171 1.62 24.47 -13.30
CA ARG A 171 1.73 25.04 -14.65
C ARG A 171 0.55 24.60 -15.53
N LYS A 172 0.17 23.33 -15.45
CA LYS A 172 -0.92 22.73 -16.22
C LYS A 172 -2.30 23.29 -15.84
N TYR A 173 -2.53 23.55 -14.56
CA TYR A 173 -3.80 24.03 -14.01
C TYR A 173 -3.75 25.51 -13.62
N ARG A 174 -2.91 26.32 -14.28
CA ARG A 174 -2.63 27.73 -13.93
C ARG A 174 -3.86 28.58 -13.64
N ASP A 175 -4.94 28.37 -14.38
CA ASP A 175 -6.17 29.17 -14.29
C ASP A 175 -7.22 28.58 -13.33
N ASP A 176 -7.00 27.36 -12.80
CA ASP A 176 -7.89 26.70 -11.85
C ASP A 176 -7.49 27.00 -10.39
N LYS A 177 -8.10 28.05 -9.83
CA LYS A 177 -7.87 28.47 -8.44
C LYS A 177 -8.14 27.37 -7.41
N THR A 178 -9.11 26.49 -7.68
CA THR A 178 -9.48 25.42 -6.75
C THR A 178 -8.38 24.36 -6.73
N MET A 179 -7.93 23.93 -7.91
CA MET A 179 -6.80 23.00 -8.02
C MET A 179 -5.53 23.59 -7.42
N HIS A 180 -5.24 24.87 -7.65
CA HIS A 180 -4.10 25.55 -7.03
C HIS A 180 -4.12 25.45 -5.51
N ARG A 181 -5.27 25.71 -4.88
CA ARG A 181 -5.41 25.59 -3.42
C ARG A 181 -5.15 24.15 -2.94
N LYS A 182 -5.69 23.15 -3.63
CA LYS A 182 -5.44 21.73 -3.33
C LYS A 182 -3.95 21.40 -3.42
N LEU A 183 -3.29 21.83 -4.49
CA LEU A 183 -1.87 21.63 -4.72
C LEU A 183 -1.00 22.36 -3.68
N SER A 184 -1.38 23.55 -3.23
CA SER A 184 -0.67 24.27 -2.15
C SER A 184 -0.67 23.50 -0.83
N VAL A 185 -1.80 22.89 -0.45
CA VAL A 185 -1.87 22.05 0.75
C VAL A 185 -0.96 20.83 0.60
N ILE A 186 -1.00 20.16 -0.55
CA ILE A 186 -0.14 19.00 -0.81
C ILE A 186 1.34 19.41 -0.78
N MET A 187 1.70 20.57 -1.36
CA MET A 187 3.07 21.10 -1.35
C MET A 187 3.59 21.30 0.07
N GLU A 188 2.76 21.90 0.94
CA GLU A 188 3.12 22.10 2.34
C GLU A 188 3.38 20.77 3.05
N ILE A 189 2.50 19.78 2.86
CA ILE A 189 2.66 18.43 3.42
C ILE A 189 3.95 17.77 2.90
N VAL A 190 4.19 17.80 1.58
CA VAL A 190 5.38 17.22 0.96
C VAL A 190 6.65 17.87 1.51
N SER A 191 6.67 19.20 1.66
CA SER A 191 7.80 19.94 2.24
C SER A 191 8.07 19.52 3.69
N LYS A 192 7.03 19.45 4.53
CA LYS A 192 7.15 19.01 5.94
C LYS A 192 7.68 17.58 6.02
N GLU A 193 7.16 16.68 5.19
CA GLU A 193 7.60 15.29 5.15
C GLU A 193 9.04 15.13 4.66
N LYS A 194 9.45 15.90 3.64
CA LYS A 194 10.85 15.95 3.18
C LYS A 194 11.76 16.39 4.32
N GLN A 195 11.45 17.51 4.99
CA GLN A 195 12.26 18.01 6.09
C GLN A 195 12.37 16.99 7.23
N ARG A 196 11.25 16.38 7.63
CA ARG A 196 11.23 15.33 8.65
C ARG A 196 12.16 14.19 8.26
N LYS A 197 12.02 13.65 7.04
CA LYS A 197 12.82 12.51 6.56
C LYS A 197 14.30 12.87 6.33
N ASP A 198 14.60 14.11 5.96
CA ASP A 198 15.96 14.60 5.75
C ASP A 198 16.76 14.72 7.05
N ILE A 199 16.14 15.25 8.11
CA ILE A 199 16.76 15.33 9.45
C ILE A 199 17.26 13.95 9.89
N PHE A 200 16.52 12.88 9.59
CA PHE A 200 16.95 11.52 9.93
C PHE A 200 17.96 10.90 8.97
N ASN A 201 18.08 11.39 7.73
CA ASN A 201 19.03 10.88 6.75
C ASN A 201 20.40 11.59 6.86
N ASN A 202 20.40 12.86 7.29
CA ASN A 202 21.60 13.69 7.39
C ASN A 202 22.02 13.97 8.84
N GLY A 203 21.08 14.11 9.79
CA GLY A 203 21.38 14.28 11.22
C GLY A 203 21.87 12.99 11.92
N GLY A 204 21.80 11.84 11.24
CA GLY A 204 22.44 10.60 11.67
C GLY A 204 23.93 10.48 11.30
N ARG A 205 24.48 11.42 10.51
CA ARG A 205 25.90 11.44 10.14
C ARG A 205 26.76 12.32 11.05
N GLU A 206 26.16 13.14 11.90
CA GLU A 206 26.89 13.98 12.87
C GLU A 206 27.15 13.27 14.22
N TYR A 207 26.66 12.04 14.39
CA TYR A 207 26.85 11.23 15.60
C TYR A 207 27.33 9.80 15.31
N GLN A 208 28.30 9.66 14.41
CA GLN A 208 29.13 8.46 14.24
C GLN A 208 30.61 8.86 14.16
#